data_AF-A0A5N6W9Q5-F1
#
_entry.id   AF-A0A5N6W9Q5-F1
#
_cell.length_a   1.000
_cell.length_b   1.000
_cell.length_c   1.000
_cell.angle_alpha   90.00
_cell.angle_beta   90.00
_cell.angle_gamma   90.00
#
_symmetry.space_group_name_H-M   'P 1'
#
loop_
_entity.id
_entity.type
_entity.pdbx_description
1 polymer ?
#
loop_
_entity_poly.entity_id
_entity_poly.type
_entity_poly.pdbx_seq_one_letter_code
_entity_poly.pdbx_strand_id
1 'polypeptide(L)'
;MNFRDLFFYLSSYYYDAYEREVGITNALKACETISLPMRNWKQPEREYSRSFIRTQGLMLNMLMHTICNNLDGTCEERPRIIGKRFASKSEGAATVRLQEGLVPIISYTGWFEGQTWSQFLMETLSIMLGQLAKTMSKRTGNTGVQDQEIFVVGFYGRYIHVAHGLFPADTIAWVYSQGFSKDEAFDLKFTRGYDLCSKKDWLEATRALTRLYRYLLSGNTRANAVQAYLQRTTNTGNNVP
;
A
#
# COMPACT_ATOMS: atom_id res chain seq x y z
N MET A 1 -18.03 3.24 -10.29
CA MET A 1 -17.96 4.02 -9.04
C MET A 1 -17.39 5.39 -9.38
N ASN A 2 -18.12 6.44 -9.00
CA ASN A 2 -17.78 7.84 -9.26
C ASN A 2 -17.43 8.56 -7.95
N PHE A 3 -17.01 9.83 -8.01
CA PHE A 3 -16.68 10.62 -6.82
C PHE A 3 -17.84 10.76 -5.82
N ARG A 4 -19.09 10.72 -6.29
CA ARG A 4 -20.28 10.82 -5.43
C ARG A 4 -20.33 9.66 -4.43
N ASP A 5 -20.09 8.44 -4.89
CA ASP A 5 -20.06 7.26 -4.03
C ASP A 5 -18.95 7.39 -2.97
N LEU A 6 -17.75 7.82 -3.40
CA LEU A 6 -16.62 8.03 -2.48
C LEU A 6 -16.94 9.05 -1.39
N PHE A 7 -17.52 10.20 -1.73
CA PHE A 7 -17.87 11.23 -0.75
C PHE A 7 -18.96 10.77 0.22
N PHE A 8 -19.92 9.96 -0.23
CA PHE A 8 -20.92 9.36 0.65
C PHE A 8 -20.29 8.43 1.70
N TYR A 9 -19.37 7.56 1.28
CA TYR A 9 -18.63 6.70 2.22
C TYR A 9 -17.71 7.51 3.13
N LEU A 10 -17.05 8.53 2.59
CA LEU A 10 -16.16 9.40 3.36
C LEU A 10 -16.92 10.15 4.46
N SER A 11 -18.10 10.71 4.16
CA SER A 11 -18.90 11.41 5.16
C SER A 11 -19.37 10.49 6.28
N SER A 12 -19.81 9.27 5.95
CA SER A 12 -20.19 8.27 6.96
C SER A 12 -18.99 7.86 7.81
N TYR A 13 -17.84 7.64 7.17
CA TYR A 13 -16.61 7.27 7.86
C TYR A 13 -16.14 8.36 8.81
N TYR A 14 -16.20 9.64 8.41
CA TYR A 14 -15.76 10.75 9.26
C TYR A 14 -16.62 10.89 10.51
N TYR A 15 -17.93 10.65 10.40
CA TYR A 15 -18.81 10.59 11.56
C TYR A 15 -18.35 9.50 12.54
N ASP A 16 -18.16 8.28 12.03
CA ASP A 16 -17.72 7.13 12.84
C ASP A 16 -16.29 7.29 13.40
N ALA A 17 -15.39 7.94 12.66
CA ALA A 17 -13.99 8.10 13.04
C ALA A 17 -13.81 9.24 14.06
N TYR A 18 -14.59 10.31 13.96
CA TYR A 18 -14.54 11.44 14.90
C TYR A 18 -14.88 11.02 16.32
N GLU A 19 -15.88 10.15 16.49
CA GLU A 19 -16.24 9.61 17.81
C GLU A 19 -15.17 8.67 18.40
N ARG A 20 -14.25 8.16 17.57
CA ARG A 20 -13.29 7.10 17.90
C ARG A 20 -11.82 7.57 17.89
N GLU A 21 -11.55 8.84 17.64
CA GLU A 21 -10.19 9.34 17.40
C GLU A 21 -9.39 9.46 18.71
N VAL A 22 -8.87 8.33 19.19
CA VAL A 22 -7.98 8.24 20.37
C VAL A 22 -6.79 7.33 20.03
N GLY A 23 -5.55 7.80 20.21
CA GLY A 23 -4.40 6.89 20.39
C GLY A 23 -3.05 7.22 19.70
N ILE A 24 -3.02 7.72 18.46
CA ILE A 24 -1.74 7.90 17.70
C ILE A 24 -1.41 9.38 17.41
N THR A 25 -2.36 10.31 17.48
CA THR A 25 -2.14 11.75 17.24
C THR A 25 -1.07 12.36 18.15
N ASN A 26 -0.80 11.73 19.30
CA ASN A 26 0.25 12.14 20.25
C ASN A 26 1.49 11.21 20.25
N ALA A 27 1.58 10.22 19.36
CA ALA A 27 2.56 9.12 19.46
C ALA A 27 3.48 8.97 18.22
N LEU A 28 3.50 9.93 17.29
CA LEU A 28 4.42 9.91 16.14
C LEU A 28 5.86 10.00 16.64
N LYS A 29 6.53 8.85 16.74
CA LYS A 29 7.94 8.75 17.10
C LYS A 29 8.78 8.53 15.84
N ALA A 30 9.95 9.19 15.81
CA ALA A 30 10.91 9.05 14.71
C ALA A 30 11.52 7.64 14.61
N CYS A 31 11.59 6.92 15.73
CA CYS A 31 12.08 5.54 15.81
C CYS A 31 11.21 4.75 16.79
N GLU A 32 10.90 3.50 16.46
CA GLU A 32 10.14 2.59 17.31
C GLU A 32 10.65 1.15 17.09
N THR A 33 10.93 0.44 18.17
CA THR A 33 11.25 -1.00 18.13
C THR A 33 9.95 -1.79 18.12
N ILE A 34 9.73 -2.58 17.07
CA ILE A 34 8.55 -3.44 16.93
C ILE A 34 8.97 -4.90 16.80
N SER A 35 8.17 -5.79 17.38
CA SER A 35 8.37 -7.23 17.26
C SER A 35 7.42 -7.79 16.21
N LEU A 36 7.95 -8.20 15.05
CA LEU A 36 7.14 -8.83 14.01
C LEU A 36 6.76 -10.27 14.44
N PRO A 37 5.48 -10.63 14.51
CA PRO A 37 5.07 -11.97 14.87
C PRO A 37 5.41 -12.94 13.72
N MET A 38 6.19 -13.98 14.02
CA MET A 38 6.60 -15.00 13.04
C MET A 38 5.42 -15.78 12.42
N ARG A 39 4.24 -15.80 13.06
CA ARG A 39 3.01 -16.42 12.53
C ARG A 39 1.74 -15.67 12.96
N ASN A 40 0.79 -15.55 12.03
CA ASN A 40 -0.64 -15.25 12.21
C ASN A 40 -0.98 -14.37 13.44
N TRP A 41 -0.64 -13.08 13.36
CA TRP A 41 -1.12 -12.08 14.32
C TRP A 41 -2.64 -12.09 14.36
N LYS A 42 -3.26 -12.52 15.46
CA LYS A 42 -4.68 -12.29 15.72
C LYS A 42 -4.77 -11.18 16.76
N GLN A 43 -5.24 -10.01 16.33
CA GLN A 43 -5.54 -8.91 17.23
C GLN A 43 -7.06 -8.88 17.43
N PRO A 44 -7.57 -9.24 18.62
CA PRO A 44 -9.00 -9.29 18.88
C PRO A 44 -9.71 -7.97 18.56
N GLU A 45 -9.08 -6.83 18.86
CA GLU A 45 -9.62 -5.48 18.62
C GLU A 45 -9.78 -5.18 17.13
N ARG A 46 -8.85 -5.69 16.31
CA ARG A 46 -8.92 -5.60 14.85
C ARG A 46 -10.06 -6.45 14.28
N GLU A 47 -10.28 -7.63 14.86
CA GLU A 47 -11.36 -8.53 14.46
C GLU A 47 -12.74 -7.91 14.76
N TYR A 48 -12.88 -7.30 15.94
CA TYR A 48 -14.04 -6.51 16.32
C TYR A 48 -14.29 -5.36 15.33
N SER A 49 -13.22 -4.70 14.89
CA SER A 49 -13.27 -3.55 13.97
C SER A 49 -13.26 -3.95 12.49
N ARG A 50 -13.41 -5.23 12.15
CA ARG A 50 -13.27 -5.73 10.77
C ARG A 50 -14.18 -5.03 9.76
N SER A 51 -15.42 -4.75 10.13
CA SER A 51 -16.39 -4.07 9.24
C SER A 51 -15.92 -2.65 8.94
N PHE A 52 -15.52 -1.91 9.98
CA PHE A 52 -15.00 -0.54 9.87
C PHE A 52 -13.73 -0.47 9.01
N ILE A 53 -12.80 -1.38 9.25
CA ILE A 53 -11.57 -1.50 8.48
C ILE A 53 -11.85 -1.82 7.00
N ARG A 54 -12.84 -2.69 6.73
CA ARG A 54 -13.23 -3.03 5.35
C ARG A 54 -13.77 -1.81 4.58
N THR A 55 -14.52 -0.93 5.24
CA THR A 55 -15.00 0.32 4.62
C THR A 55 -13.85 1.21 4.18
N GLN A 56 -12.77 1.29 4.96
CA GLN A 56 -11.55 2.01 4.57
C GLN A 56 -10.93 1.43 3.30
N GLY A 57 -10.81 0.10 3.23
CA GLY A 57 -10.32 -0.58 2.01
C GLY A 57 -11.18 -0.24 0.79
N LEU A 58 -12.51 -0.22 0.92
CA LEU A 58 -13.42 0.17 -0.16
C LEU A 58 -13.22 1.63 -0.60
N MET A 59 -13.12 2.57 0.35
CA MET A 59 -12.85 3.97 0.05
C MET A 59 -11.51 4.16 -0.66
N LEU A 60 -10.45 3.51 -0.19
CA LEU A 60 -9.14 3.54 -0.84
C LEU A 60 -9.20 2.96 -2.24
N ASN A 61 -9.90 1.83 -2.44
CA ASN A 61 -10.13 1.27 -3.76
C ASN A 61 -10.81 2.28 -4.69
N MET A 62 -11.88 2.95 -4.23
CA MET A 62 -12.61 3.94 -5.03
C MET A 62 -11.74 5.15 -5.38
N LEU A 63 -11.02 5.70 -4.39
CA LEU A 63 -10.13 6.84 -4.58
C LEU A 63 -9.03 6.53 -5.58
N MET A 64 -8.31 5.43 -5.36
CA MET A 64 -7.18 5.03 -6.20
C MET A 64 -7.63 4.68 -7.62
N HIS A 65 -8.78 4.00 -7.78
CA HIS A 65 -9.37 3.73 -9.09
C HIS A 65 -9.74 5.02 -9.83
N THR A 66 -10.34 5.97 -9.12
CA THR A 66 -10.75 7.23 -9.70
C THR A 66 -9.54 8.05 -10.14
N ILE A 67 -8.50 8.14 -9.30
CA ILE A 67 -7.25 8.82 -9.65
C ILE A 67 -6.61 8.16 -10.88
N CYS A 68 -6.49 6.83 -10.89
CA CYS A 68 -5.90 6.09 -12.00
C CYS A 68 -6.66 6.31 -13.32
N ASN A 69 -8.00 6.36 -13.29
CA ASN A 69 -8.82 6.58 -14.50
C ASN A 69 -8.73 8.00 -15.07
N ASN A 70 -8.38 8.98 -14.24
CA ASN A 70 -8.20 10.37 -14.67
C ASN A 70 -6.75 10.67 -15.10
N LEU A 71 -5.89 9.66 -15.21
CA LEU A 71 -4.57 9.80 -15.83
C LEU A 71 -4.73 9.69 -17.36
N ASP A 72 -4.66 10.81 -18.07
CA ASP A 72 -4.66 10.81 -19.54
C ASP A 72 -3.41 10.07 -20.09
N GLY A 73 -3.61 9.15 -21.04
CA GLY A 73 -2.59 8.74 -22.01
C GLY A 73 -1.62 7.59 -21.71
N THR A 74 -1.75 6.78 -20.64
CA THR A 74 -0.70 5.76 -20.34
C THR A 74 -1.16 4.39 -19.83
N CYS A 75 -2.43 3.99 -20.00
CA CYS A 75 -2.84 2.72 -19.40
C CYS A 75 -3.90 1.95 -20.20
N GLU A 76 -3.45 1.24 -21.23
CA GLU A 76 -4.26 0.23 -21.94
C GLU A 76 -4.42 -1.07 -21.12
N GLU A 77 -3.53 -1.33 -20.15
CA GLU A 77 -3.69 -2.41 -19.16
C GLU A 77 -3.67 -1.86 -17.72
N ARG A 78 -4.76 -1.17 -17.34
CA ARG A 78 -4.91 -0.54 -16.03
C ARG A 78 -4.63 -1.48 -14.86
N PRO A 79 -3.94 -1.02 -13.79
CA PRO A 79 -3.81 -1.79 -12.57
C PRO A 79 -5.19 -2.25 -12.10
N ARG A 80 -5.42 -3.57 -12.11
CA ARG A 80 -6.65 -4.13 -11.55
C ARG A 80 -6.57 -3.96 -10.04
N ILE A 81 -7.45 -3.15 -9.49
CA ILE A 81 -7.60 -3.03 -8.05
C ILE A 81 -8.38 -4.26 -7.59
N ILE A 82 -7.70 -5.23 -6.98
CA ILE A 82 -8.33 -6.45 -6.48
C ILE A 82 -8.21 -6.45 -4.97
N GLY A 83 -9.35 -6.35 -4.30
CA GLY A 83 -9.50 -6.55 -2.86
C GLY A 83 -9.33 -8.01 -2.45
N LYS A 84 -8.17 -8.63 -2.73
CA LYS A 84 -7.83 -9.95 -2.20
C LYS A 84 -6.87 -9.78 -1.02
N ARG A 85 -7.27 -10.34 0.12
CA ARG A 85 -6.45 -10.45 1.33
C ARG A 85 -5.20 -11.27 1.00
N PHE A 86 -4.02 -10.68 1.11
CA PHE A 86 -2.78 -11.44 1.20
C PHE A 86 -2.57 -11.90 2.65
N ALA A 87 -1.67 -12.86 2.87
CA ALA A 87 -1.41 -13.46 4.19
C ALA A 87 -1.14 -12.42 5.30
N SER A 88 -0.81 -11.18 4.94
CA SER A 88 -0.61 -10.01 5.80
C SER A 88 -1.83 -9.08 5.99
N LYS A 89 -3.07 -9.51 5.70
CA LYS A 89 -4.32 -8.76 5.98
C LYS A 89 -4.51 -7.41 5.26
N SER A 90 -3.86 -7.19 4.12
CA SER A 90 -4.13 -5.98 3.30
C SER A 90 -5.62 -5.83 2.98
N GLU A 91 -6.17 -4.62 3.14
CA GLU A 91 -7.60 -4.34 2.89
C GLU A 91 -7.92 -4.06 1.41
N GLY A 92 -6.89 -4.17 0.58
CA GLY A 92 -6.93 -4.13 -0.87
C GLY A 92 -5.57 -3.79 -1.42
N ALA A 93 -5.48 -3.70 -2.74
CA ALA A 93 -4.28 -3.24 -3.41
C ALA A 93 -4.60 -2.78 -4.84
N ALA A 94 -3.85 -1.79 -5.31
CA ALA A 94 -3.65 -1.60 -6.74
C ALA A 94 -2.67 -2.66 -7.24
N THR A 95 -3.03 -3.43 -8.27
CA THR A 95 -2.22 -4.56 -8.75
C THR A 95 -1.98 -4.49 -10.25
N VAL A 96 -0.82 -4.95 -10.72
CA VAL A 96 -0.52 -5.16 -12.14
C VAL A 96 -0.60 -6.64 -12.50
N ARG A 97 -0.83 -6.95 -13.77
CA ARG A 97 -0.92 -8.34 -14.25
C ARG A 97 0.42 -8.80 -14.83
N LEU A 98 1.06 -9.74 -14.13
CA LEU A 98 2.22 -10.50 -14.64
C LEU A 98 1.76 -11.88 -15.14
N GLN A 99 2.66 -12.65 -15.77
CA GLN A 99 2.34 -13.97 -16.34
C GLN A 99 1.78 -14.93 -15.26
N GLU A 100 2.35 -14.86 -14.06
CA GLU A 100 1.99 -15.66 -12.87
C GLU A 100 0.81 -15.05 -12.10
N GLY A 101 0.08 -14.10 -12.70
CA GLY A 101 -1.11 -13.45 -12.17
C GLY A 101 -0.86 -12.08 -11.56
N LEU A 102 -1.80 -11.61 -10.73
CA LEU A 102 -1.81 -10.23 -10.24
C LEU A 102 -0.81 -10.00 -9.11
N VAL A 103 -0.08 -8.89 -9.16
CA VAL A 103 0.95 -8.48 -8.19
C VAL A 103 0.67 -7.07 -7.66
N PRO A 104 0.59 -6.87 -6.33
CA PRO A 104 0.33 -5.56 -5.76
C PRO A 104 1.50 -4.61 -6.00
N ILE A 105 1.17 -3.37 -6.39
CA ILE A 105 2.11 -2.25 -6.58
C ILE A 105 1.89 -1.18 -5.50
N ILE A 106 0.66 -1.05 -5.00
CA ILE A 106 0.32 -0.25 -3.83
C ILE A 106 -0.64 -1.09 -3.00
N SER A 107 -0.29 -1.40 -1.75
CA SER A 107 -1.17 -2.13 -0.83
C SER A 107 -1.91 -1.19 0.13
N TYR A 108 -3.05 -1.64 0.66
CA TYR A 108 -3.86 -0.84 1.57
C TYR A 108 -3.81 -1.38 3.01
N THR A 109 -3.54 -0.47 3.95
CA THR A 109 -3.64 -0.74 5.39
C THR A 109 -4.93 -0.14 5.96
N GLY A 110 -5.36 -0.64 7.12
CA GLY A 110 -6.55 -0.19 7.81
C GLY A 110 -6.26 0.19 9.25
N TRP A 111 -6.99 1.17 9.75
CA TRP A 111 -6.90 1.66 11.12
C TRP A 111 -8.13 1.26 11.94
N PHE A 112 -7.98 1.13 13.24
CA PHE A 112 -9.09 0.95 14.18
C PHE A 112 -8.84 1.69 15.49
N GLU A 113 -9.92 1.95 16.21
CA GLU A 113 -9.90 2.64 17.49
C GLU A 113 -8.98 1.95 18.51
N GLY A 114 -8.17 2.74 19.22
CA GLY A 114 -7.22 2.23 20.21
C GLY A 114 -5.99 1.55 19.63
N GLN A 115 -5.83 1.48 18.29
CA GLN A 115 -4.60 0.98 17.68
C GLN A 115 -3.41 1.85 18.11
N THR A 116 -2.36 1.22 18.64
CA THR A 116 -1.13 1.92 19.04
C THR A 116 -0.24 2.22 17.85
N TRP A 117 0.70 3.15 18.00
CA TRP A 117 1.69 3.46 16.96
C TRP A 117 2.52 2.23 16.56
N SER A 118 2.98 1.44 17.53
CA SER A 118 3.72 0.20 17.29
C SER A 118 2.91 -0.83 16.51
N GLN A 119 1.62 -0.99 16.84
CA GLN A 119 0.72 -1.90 16.12
C GLN A 119 0.49 -1.44 14.68
N PHE A 120 0.29 -0.14 14.48
CA PHE A 120 0.14 0.45 13.15
C PHE A 120 1.40 0.27 12.29
N LEU A 121 2.59 0.53 12.84
CA LEU A 121 3.87 0.31 12.16
C LEU A 121 4.08 -1.17 11.84
N MET A 122 3.78 -2.05 12.79
CA MET A 122 3.89 -3.50 12.62
C MET A 122 2.98 -4.00 11.50
N GLU A 123 1.72 -3.54 11.43
CA GLU A 123 0.80 -3.89 10.34
C GLU A 123 1.30 -3.36 9.00
N THR A 124 1.73 -2.09 8.95
CA THR A 124 2.27 -1.45 7.74
C THR A 124 3.49 -2.21 7.21
N LEU A 125 4.47 -2.50 8.07
CA LEU A 125 5.67 -3.25 7.71
C LEU A 125 5.32 -4.68 7.28
N SER A 126 4.42 -5.36 7.98
CA SER A 126 3.94 -6.70 7.61
C SER A 126 3.30 -6.73 6.21
N ILE A 127 2.52 -5.70 5.86
CA ILE A 127 1.94 -5.55 4.53
C ILE A 127 3.04 -5.32 3.49
N MET A 128 4.00 -4.44 3.76
CA MET A 128 5.12 -4.18 2.84
C MET A 128 5.94 -5.44 2.56
N LEU A 129 6.29 -6.20 3.61
CA LEU A 129 7.00 -7.47 3.50
C LEU A 129 6.19 -8.52 2.75
N GLY A 130 4.87 -8.58 2.95
CA GLY A 130 3.99 -9.46 2.18
C GLY A 130 3.95 -9.12 0.68
N GLN A 131 3.90 -7.82 0.34
CA GLN A 131 3.99 -7.35 -1.04
C GLN A 131 5.35 -7.68 -1.66
N LEU A 132 6.43 -7.48 -0.92
CA LEU A 132 7.79 -7.81 -1.32
C LEU A 132 7.95 -9.31 -1.61
N ALA A 133 7.56 -10.17 -0.67
CA ALA A 133 7.63 -11.62 -0.82
C ALA A 133 6.85 -12.10 -2.05
N LYS A 134 5.66 -11.55 -2.29
CA LYS A 134 4.85 -11.89 -3.46
C LYS A 134 5.45 -11.43 -4.79
N THR A 135 6.21 -10.34 -4.77
CA THR A 135 6.93 -9.85 -5.94
C THR A 135 8.14 -10.75 -6.24
N MET A 136 8.85 -11.19 -5.20
CA MET A 136 9.98 -12.11 -5.33
C MET A 136 9.55 -13.52 -5.78
N SER A 137 8.44 -14.06 -5.25
CA SER A 137 7.98 -15.41 -5.56
C SER A 137 7.58 -15.62 -7.02
N LYS A 138 7.35 -14.55 -7.77
CA LYS A 138 6.93 -14.57 -9.18
C LYS A 138 8.08 -14.28 -10.15
N ARG A 139 9.30 -14.17 -9.63
CA ARG A 139 10.48 -13.96 -10.45
C ARG A 139 10.90 -15.28 -11.12
N THR A 140 10.55 -15.40 -12.40
CA THR A 140 10.99 -16.45 -13.32
C THR A 140 12.10 -15.90 -14.21
N GLY A 141 13.29 -15.65 -13.64
CA GLY A 141 14.44 -15.20 -14.43
C GLY A 141 15.70 -14.91 -13.62
N ASN A 142 16.85 -15.15 -14.27
CA ASN A 142 18.22 -15.15 -13.71
C ASN A 142 18.77 -13.77 -13.30
N THR A 143 17.90 -12.78 -13.06
CA THR A 143 18.33 -11.46 -12.63
C THR A 143 18.56 -11.51 -11.11
N GLY A 144 19.69 -11.01 -10.61
CA GLY A 144 20.02 -11.01 -9.17
C GLY A 144 19.05 -10.17 -8.34
N VAL A 145 19.02 -10.37 -7.02
CA VAL A 145 18.19 -9.55 -6.10
C VAL A 145 18.48 -8.05 -6.33
N GLN A 146 17.44 -7.23 -6.41
CA GLN A 146 17.54 -5.78 -6.63
C GLN A 146 16.80 -5.04 -5.52
N ASP A 147 17.20 -3.80 -5.25
CA ASP A 147 16.48 -2.91 -4.34
C ASP A 147 15.02 -2.81 -4.72
N GLN A 148 14.11 -2.84 -3.74
CA GLN A 148 12.67 -2.77 -3.96
C GLN A 148 12.04 -1.58 -3.23
N GLU A 149 11.32 -0.76 -3.99
CA GLU A 149 10.41 0.24 -3.43
C GLU A 149 9.03 -0.39 -3.21
N ILE A 150 8.49 -0.20 -2.01
CA ILE A 150 7.16 -0.67 -1.62
C ILE A 150 6.34 0.49 -1.07
N PHE A 151 5.11 0.63 -1.59
CA PHE A 151 4.18 1.68 -1.20
C PHE A 151 2.94 1.10 -0.55
N VAL A 152 2.54 1.69 0.58
CA VAL A 152 1.30 1.39 1.28
C VAL A 152 0.50 2.68 1.45
N VAL A 153 -0.81 2.61 1.24
CA VAL A 153 -1.73 3.73 1.50
C VAL A 153 -2.71 3.30 2.57
N GLY A 154 -2.98 4.19 3.52
CA GLY A 154 -3.80 3.84 4.67
C GLY A 154 -4.52 5.04 5.24
N PHE A 155 -5.52 4.74 6.06
CA PHE A 155 -6.05 5.71 7.00
C PHE A 155 -5.30 5.60 8.33
N TYR A 156 -5.22 6.73 9.01
CA TYR A 156 -4.97 6.83 10.43
C TYR A 156 -5.98 7.83 11.01
N GLY A 157 -6.91 7.34 11.84
CA GLY A 157 -8.08 8.14 12.21
C GLY A 157 -8.79 8.64 10.95
N ARG A 158 -9.08 9.94 10.90
CA ARG A 158 -9.68 10.56 9.70
C ARG A 158 -8.70 10.86 8.56
N TYR A 159 -7.39 10.75 8.79
CA TYR A 159 -6.36 11.19 7.85
C TYR A 159 -5.90 10.06 6.93
N ILE A 160 -5.72 10.34 5.64
CA ILE A 160 -5.04 9.42 4.71
C ILE A 160 -3.53 9.72 4.68
N HIS A 161 -2.71 8.69 4.54
CA HIS A 161 -1.26 8.83 4.37
C HIS A 161 -0.72 7.84 3.33
N VAL A 162 0.49 8.12 2.84
CA VAL A 162 1.29 7.20 2.03
C VAL A 162 2.53 6.82 2.82
N ALA A 163 2.75 5.53 3.00
CA ALA A 163 3.96 4.95 3.54
C ALA A 163 4.84 4.41 2.40
N HIS A 164 6.14 4.64 2.51
CA HIS A 164 7.15 4.23 1.55
C HIS A 164 8.30 3.54 2.27
N GLY A 165 8.62 2.32 1.85
CA GLY A 165 9.80 1.57 2.29
C GLY A 165 10.69 1.24 1.11
N LEU A 166 12.00 1.46 1.27
CA LEU A 166 13.04 1.00 0.35
C LEU A 166 13.76 -0.19 0.98
N PHE A 167 13.69 -1.34 0.33
CA PHE A 167 14.30 -2.59 0.79
C PHE A 167 15.54 -2.89 -0.07
N PRO A 168 16.76 -2.74 0.46
CA PRO A 168 17.97 -3.00 -0.29
C PRO A 168 18.09 -4.46 -0.74
N ALA A 169 18.73 -4.68 -1.89
CA ALA A 169 18.94 -6.02 -2.43
C ALA A 169 19.63 -6.96 -1.42
N ASP A 170 20.64 -6.44 -0.73
CA ASP A 170 21.43 -7.21 0.24
C ASP A 170 20.58 -7.64 1.43
N THR A 171 19.76 -6.73 1.97
CA THR A 171 18.79 -7.04 3.03
C THR A 171 17.79 -8.09 2.57
N ILE A 172 17.25 -7.98 1.34
CA ILE A 172 16.30 -8.95 0.79
C ILE A 172 16.96 -10.33 0.65
N ALA A 173 18.16 -10.39 0.06
CA ALA A 173 18.90 -11.63 -0.15
C ALA A 173 19.28 -12.28 1.19
N TRP A 174 19.68 -11.47 2.16
CA TRP A 174 20.03 -11.92 3.50
C TRP A 174 18.79 -12.46 4.24
N VAL A 175 17.69 -11.70 4.28
CA VAL A 175 16.43 -12.16 4.90
C VAL A 175 15.89 -13.43 4.24
N TYR A 176 16.02 -13.55 2.91
CA TYR A 176 15.59 -14.75 2.20
C TYR A 176 16.43 -15.98 2.53
N SER A 177 17.73 -15.81 2.78
CA SER A 177 18.66 -16.92 3.05
C SER A 177 18.81 -17.28 4.53
N GLN A 178 18.77 -16.29 5.43
CA GLN A 178 19.04 -16.45 6.86
C GLN A 178 17.81 -16.17 7.75
N GLY A 179 16.72 -15.65 7.18
CA GLY A 179 15.58 -15.16 7.95
C GLY A 179 15.82 -13.76 8.52
N PHE A 180 14.91 -13.27 9.37
CA PHE A 180 15.07 -11.97 10.03
C PHE A 180 16.05 -12.04 11.19
N SER A 181 16.94 -11.05 11.26
CA SER A 181 17.73 -10.72 12.45
C SER A 181 16.79 -10.28 13.57
N LYS A 182 17.20 -10.50 14.83
CA LYS A 182 16.48 -9.94 15.99
C LYS A 182 16.52 -8.40 16.02
N ASP A 183 17.51 -7.80 15.37
CA ASP A 183 17.82 -6.37 15.40
C ASP A 183 17.79 -5.74 13.99
N GLU A 184 16.96 -6.27 13.09
CA GLU A 184 16.82 -5.70 11.74
C GLU A 184 16.10 -4.35 11.78
N ALA A 185 16.73 -3.30 11.23
CA ALA A 185 16.17 -1.96 11.15
C ALA A 185 15.62 -1.68 9.75
N PHE A 186 14.39 -1.15 9.68
CA PHE A 186 13.76 -0.74 8.43
C PHE A 186 13.40 0.74 8.46
N ASP A 187 13.86 1.46 7.45
CA ASP A 187 13.50 2.87 7.28
C ASP A 187 12.17 2.98 6.54
N LEU A 188 11.15 3.46 7.24
CA LEU A 188 9.84 3.76 6.69
C LEU A 188 9.63 5.28 6.64
N LYS A 189 9.24 5.78 5.47
CA LYS A 189 8.88 7.19 5.28
C LYS A 189 7.38 7.32 5.15
N PHE A 190 6.78 8.22 5.91
CA PHE A 190 5.37 8.54 5.82
C PHE A 190 5.21 9.95 5.29
N THR A 191 4.21 10.17 4.44
CA THR A 191 3.72 11.53 4.22
C THR A 191 3.08 12.04 5.50
N ARG A 192 2.88 13.36 5.61
CA ARG A 192 1.89 13.88 6.55
C ARG A 192 0.51 13.22 6.30
N GLY A 193 -0.33 13.20 7.31
CA GLY A 193 -1.74 12.88 7.15
C GLY A 193 -2.46 13.98 6.37
N TYR A 194 -3.36 13.58 5.48
CA TYR A 194 -4.24 14.49 4.74
C TYR A 194 -5.69 14.30 5.18
N ASP A 195 -6.36 15.38 5.54
CA ASP A 195 -7.80 15.39 5.81
C ASP A 195 -8.57 15.53 4.49
N LEU A 196 -9.23 14.45 4.06
CA LEU A 196 -9.95 14.43 2.78
C LEU A 196 -11.25 15.26 2.79
N CYS A 197 -11.75 15.66 3.95
CA CYS A 197 -12.86 16.60 4.08
C CYS A 197 -12.41 18.07 3.93
N SER A 198 -11.12 18.35 4.09
CA SER A 198 -10.55 19.66 3.78
C SER A 198 -10.24 19.79 2.29
N LYS A 199 -10.78 20.83 1.63
CA LYS A 199 -10.52 21.09 0.20
C LYS A 199 -9.02 21.19 -0.11
N LYS A 200 -8.24 21.81 0.79
CA LYS A 200 -6.79 21.97 0.61
C LYS A 200 -6.10 20.61 0.62
N ASP A 201 -6.37 19.81 1.63
CA ASP A 201 -5.75 18.50 1.82
C ASP A 201 -6.23 17.48 0.79
N TRP A 202 -7.49 17.56 0.36
CA TRP A 202 -8.00 16.81 -0.78
C TRP A 202 -7.17 17.06 -2.05
N LEU A 203 -6.90 18.33 -2.39
CA LEU A 203 -6.09 18.67 -3.57
C LEU A 203 -4.63 18.20 -3.42
N GLU A 204 -4.06 18.32 -2.22
CA GLU A 204 -2.70 17.84 -1.97
C GLU A 204 -2.59 16.32 -2.02
N ALA A 205 -3.52 15.60 -1.38
CA ALA A 205 -3.56 14.13 -1.38
C ALA A 205 -3.76 13.56 -2.78
N THR A 206 -4.74 14.08 -3.54
CA THR A 206 -4.99 13.64 -4.91
C THR A 206 -3.79 13.91 -5.82
N ARG A 207 -3.11 15.06 -5.68
CA ARG A 207 -1.86 15.34 -6.39
C ARG A 207 -0.74 14.39 -6.00
N ALA A 208 -0.55 14.10 -4.71
CA ALA A 208 0.47 13.18 -4.23
C ALA A 208 0.25 11.76 -4.79
N LEU A 209 -0.98 11.25 -4.72
CA LEU A 209 -1.35 9.93 -5.25
C LEU A 209 -1.26 9.87 -6.78
N THR A 210 -1.63 10.95 -7.48
CA THR A 210 -1.46 11.08 -8.94
C THR A 210 0.02 11.01 -9.32
N ARG A 211 0.89 11.74 -8.59
CA ARG A 211 2.35 11.71 -8.79
C ARG A 211 2.92 10.33 -8.50
N LEU A 212 2.45 9.65 -7.46
CA LEU A 212 2.85 8.28 -7.15
C LEU A 212 2.52 7.34 -8.32
N TYR A 213 1.30 7.38 -8.85
CA TYR A 213 0.95 6.57 -10.02
C TYR A 213 1.83 6.87 -11.23
N ARG A 214 2.04 8.15 -11.56
CA ARG A 214 2.93 8.54 -12.67
C ARG A 214 4.36 8.07 -12.44
N TYR A 215 4.87 8.17 -11.22
CA TYR A 215 6.20 7.68 -10.86
C TYR A 215 6.32 6.18 -11.08
N LEU A 216 5.36 5.40 -10.56
CA LEU A 216 5.33 3.95 -10.77
C LEU A 216 5.33 3.62 -12.28
N LEU A 217 4.46 4.28 -13.05
CA LEU A 217 4.34 4.04 -14.48
C LEU A 217 5.45 4.66 -15.35
N SER A 218 6.37 5.43 -14.77
CA SER A 218 7.44 6.11 -15.53
C SER A 218 8.58 5.18 -15.96
N GLY A 219 8.64 3.96 -15.43
CA GLY A 219 9.79 3.06 -15.62
C GLY A 219 10.99 3.33 -14.70
N ASN A 220 11.00 4.47 -13.99
CA ASN A 220 12.08 4.83 -13.06
C ASN A 220 11.91 4.25 -11.66
N THR A 221 10.76 3.65 -11.35
CA THR A 221 10.53 3.03 -10.04
C THR A 221 11.39 1.80 -9.85
N ARG A 222 11.84 1.54 -8.62
CA ARG A 222 12.49 0.28 -8.24
C ARG A 222 11.48 -0.79 -7.80
N ALA A 223 10.20 -0.63 -8.15
CA ALA A 223 9.19 -1.66 -7.95
C ALA A 223 9.26 -2.69 -9.10
N ASN A 224 9.87 -3.86 -8.86
CA ASN A 224 10.09 -4.87 -9.91
C ASN A 224 8.80 -5.30 -10.60
N ALA A 225 7.71 -5.40 -9.86
CA ALA A 225 6.41 -5.76 -10.43
C ALA A 225 5.99 -4.78 -11.55
N VAL A 226 6.28 -3.49 -11.38
CA VAL A 226 5.95 -2.46 -12.38
C VAL A 226 6.94 -2.50 -13.53
N GLN A 227 8.24 -2.65 -13.26
CA GLN A 227 9.25 -2.78 -14.32
C GLN A 227 8.98 -3.99 -15.23
N ALA A 228 8.70 -5.15 -14.66
CA ALA A 228 8.36 -6.37 -15.41
C ALA A 228 7.08 -6.20 -16.23
N TYR A 229 6.09 -5.49 -15.67
CA TYR A 229 4.86 -5.16 -16.37
C TYR A 229 5.10 -4.22 -17.57
N LEU A 230 5.91 -3.16 -17.41
CA LEU A 230 6.22 -2.20 -18.49
C LEU A 230 7.02 -2.86 -19.63
N GLN A 231 8.03 -3.68 -19.31
CA GLN A 231 8.80 -4.44 -20.30
C GLN A 231 7.92 -5.37 -21.14
N ARG A 232 6.88 -5.95 -20.54
CA ARG A 232 5.91 -6.75 -21.28
C ARG A 232 5.12 -5.90 -22.27
N THR A 233 4.58 -4.76 -21.82
CA THR A 233 3.76 -3.89 -22.67
C THR A 233 4.52 -3.40 -23.89
N THR A 234 5.83 -3.10 -23.76
CA THR A 234 6.68 -2.72 -24.89
C THR A 234 6.93 -3.88 -25.85
N ASN A 235 7.13 -5.10 -25.34
CA ASN A 235 7.39 -6.27 -26.19
C ASN A 235 6.14 -6.75 -26.95
N THR A 236 4.95 -6.58 -26.40
CA THR A 236 3.69 -6.86 -27.10
C THR A 236 3.35 -5.82 -28.16
N GLY A 237 3.76 -4.56 -27.97
CA GLY A 237 3.55 -3.49 -28.96
C GLY A 237 4.41 -3.62 -30.23
N ASN A 238 5.56 -4.29 -30.14
CA ASN A 238 6.47 -4.52 -31.28
C ASN A 238 6.13 -5.77 -32.12
N ASN A 239 5.09 -6.52 -31.75
CA ASN A 239 4.62 -7.72 -32.46
C ASN A 239 3.28 -7.49 -33.15
N VAL A 240 3.15 -6.39 -33.90
CA VAL A 240 2.04 -6.19 -34.85
C VAL A 240 2.62 -6.32 -36.26
N PRO A 241 2.19 -7.29 -37.09
CA PRO A 241 2.61 -7.40 -38.49
C PRO A 241 2.12 -6.23 -39.34
#